data_AF-A0A1G2P5U3-F1
#
_entry.id   AF-A0A1G2P5U3-F1
#
_cell.length_a   1.000
_cell.length_b   1.000
_cell.length_c   1.000
_cell.angle_alpha   90.00
_cell.angle_beta   90.00
_cell.angle_gamma   90.00
#
_symmetry.space_group_name_H-M   'P 1'
#
loop_
_entity.id
_entity.type
_entity.pdbx_description
1 polymer ?
#
loop_
_entity_poly.entity_id
_entity_poly.type
_entity_poly.pdbx_seq_one_letter_code
_entity_poly.pdbx_strand_id
1 'polypeptide(L)' 'MIKNRGGFVQMIVAIIISIAILSLFGVDIEERVKSPLIQKNLSYAWSITKAGFIWVWDKASSLMK' A
#
# COMPACT_ATOMS: atom_id res chain seq x y z
N MET A 1 -1.46 20.79 19.40
CA MET A 1 -1.72 19.32 19.51
C MET A 1 -2.66 18.93 18.37
N ILE A 2 -2.15 18.33 17.28
CA ILE A 2 -2.97 18.10 16.07
C ILE A 2 -3.56 16.69 16.09
N LYS A 3 -4.89 16.64 16.00
CA LYS A 3 -5.75 15.45 15.86
C LYS A 3 -5.39 14.67 14.59
N ASN A 4 -4.65 13.57 14.72
CA ASN A 4 -4.20 12.77 13.56
C ASN A 4 -5.07 11.55 13.21
N ARG A 5 -6.30 11.44 13.73
CA ARG A 5 -7.20 10.30 13.43
C ARG A 5 -7.95 10.42 12.09
N GLY A 6 -7.96 11.60 11.46
CA GLY A 6 -8.67 11.84 10.19
C GLY A 6 -7.89 11.43 8.95
N GLY A 7 -6.57 11.64 8.92
CA GLY A 7 -5.76 11.45 7.72
C GLY A 7 -5.74 10.01 7.19
N PHE A 8 -5.76 9.03 8.09
CA PHE A 8 -5.78 7.61 7.70
C PHE A 8 -7.11 7.22 7.02
N VAL A 9 -8.24 7.67 7.57
CA VAL A 9 -9.56 7.42 6.99
C VAL A 9 -9.68 8.14 5.65
N GLN A 10 -9.20 9.38 5.56
CA GLN A 10 -9.19 10.16 4.32
C GLN A 10 -8.35 9.48 3.22
N MET A 11 -7.22 8.88 3.58
CA MET A 11 -6.37 8.10 2.67
C MET A 11 -7.10 6.86 2.16
N ILE A 12 -7.76 6.09 3.04
CA ILE A 12 -8.53 4.90 2.63
C ILE A 12 -9.66 5.30 1.68
N VAL A 13 -10.42 6.35 2.01
CA VAL A 13 -11.53 6.84 1.17
C VAL A 13 -11.01 7.29 -0.20
N ALA A 14 -9.87 7.99 -0.25
CA ALA A 14 -9.25 8.40 -1.51
C ALA A 14 -8.83 7.20 -2.38
N ILE A 15 -8.29 6.13 -1.76
CA ILE A 15 -7.93 4.89 -2.47
C ILE A 15 -9.18 4.23 -3.05
N ILE A 16 -10.26 4.12 -2.28
CA ILE A 16 -11.53 3.52 -2.75
C ILE A 16 -12.13 4.32 -3.92
N ILE A 17 -12.15 5.65 -3.82
CA ILE A 17 -12.64 6.52 -4.90
C ILE A 17 -11.78 6.37 -6.15
N SER A 18 -10.45 6.28 -6.01
CA SER A 18 -9.54 6.09 -7.15
C SER A 18 -9.77 4.75 -7.85
N ILE A 19 -9.98 3.68 -7.08
CA ILE A 19 -10.34 2.35 -7.60
C ILE A 19 -11.68 2.41 -8.35
N ALA A 20 -12.69 3.07 -7.79
CA ALA A 20 -14.01 3.22 -8.42
C ALA A 20 -13.93 4.00 -9.73
N ILE A 21 -13.16 5.11 -9.76
CA ILE A 21 -12.95 5.91 -10.97
C ILE A 21 -12.24 5.09 -12.04
N LEU A 22 -11.17 4.36 -11.68
CA LEU A 22 -10.46 3.48 -12.63
C LEU A 22 -11.39 2.40 -13.20
N SER A 23 -12.27 1.84 -12.38
CA SER A 23 -13.28 0.87 -12.82
C SER A 23 -14.29 1.49 -13.81
N LEU A 24 -14.72 2.75 -13.61
CA LEU A 24 -15.58 3.48 -14.55
C LEU A 24 -14.91 3.75 -15.91
N PHE A 25 -13.57 3.89 -15.94
CA PHE A 25 -12.80 4.01 -17.18
C PHE A 25 -12.57 2.67 -17.90
N GLY A 26 -13.20 1.57 -17.45
CA GLY A 26 -13.03 0.25 -18.05
C GLY A 26 -11.68 -0.40 -17.72
N VAL A 27 -10.96 0.11 -16.72
CA VAL A 27 -9.76 -0.57 -16.22
C VAL A 27 -10.20 -1.73 -15.35
N ASP A 28 -10.14 -2.93 -15.91
CA ASP A 28 -10.33 -4.15 -15.14
C ASP A 28 -9.12 -4.36 -14.23
N ILE A 29 -9.28 -3.98 -12.97
CA ILE A 29 -8.23 -4.08 -11.95
C ILE A 29 -7.86 -5.54 -11.71
N GLU A 30 -8.81 -6.46 -11.86
CA GLU A 30 -8.56 -7.89 -11.72
C GLU A 30 -7.63 -8.39 -12.83
N GLU A 31 -7.90 -8.01 -14.08
CA GLU A 31 -7.05 -8.34 -15.23
C GLU A 31 -5.66 -7.68 -15.13
N ARG A 32 -5.61 -6.43 -14.69
CA ARG A 32 -4.36 -5.68 -14.49
C ARG A 32 -3.49 -6.32 -13.42
N VAL A 33 -4.05 -6.71 -12.28
CA VAL A 33 -3.30 -7.39 -11.19
C VAL A 33 -2.92 -8.82 -11.59
N LYS A 34 -3.66 -9.46 -12.49
CA LYS A 34 -3.28 -10.74 -13.11
C LYS A 34 -2.14 -10.61 -14.14
N SER A 35 -1.81 -9.41 -14.59
CA SER A 35 -0.70 -9.19 -15.54
C SER A 35 0.63 -9.65 -14.93
N PRO A 36 1.41 -10.50 -15.62
CA PRO A 36 2.69 -10.99 -15.10
C PRO A 36 3.70 -9.86 -14.83
N LEU A 37 3.61 -8.75 -15.58
CA LEU A 37 4.43 -7.57 -15.36
C LEU A 37 4.07 -6.86 -14.05
N ILE A 38 2.77 -6.69 -13.77
CA ILE A 38 2.29 -6.06 -12.53
C ILE A 38 2.55 -6.98 -11.33
N GLN A 39 2.36 -8.29 -11.45
CA GLN A 39 2.71 -9.23 -10.38
C GLN A 39 4.19 -9.22 -10.03
N LYS A 40 5.07 -9.18 -11.04
CA LYS A 40 6.52 -9.08 -10.83
C LYS A 40 6.88 -7.78 -10.11
N ASN A 41 6.31 -6.66 -10.53
CA ASN A 41 6.58 -5.35 -9.94
C ASN A 41 6.01 -5.24 -8.51
N LEU A 42 4.81 -5.75 -8.26
CA LEU A 42 4.20 -5.80 -6.92
C LEU A 42 4.98 -6.71 -5.98
N SER A 43 5.40 -7.89 -6.44
CA SER A 43 6.22 -8.82 -5.65
C SER A 43 7.56 -8.19 -5.26
N TYR A 44 8.21 -7.49 -6.18
CA TYR A 44 9.44 -6.74 -5.93
C TYR A 44 9.23 -5.58 -4.96
N ALA A 45 8.21 -4.75 -5.17
CA ALA A 45 7.87 -3.67 -4.26
C ALA A 45 7.53 -4.19 -2.85
N TRP A 46 6.83 -5.31 -2.76
CA TRP A 46 6.47 -5.96 -1.50
C TRP A 46 7.68 -6.56 -0.78
N SER A 47 8.65 -7.13 -1.50
CA SER A 47 9.87 -7.64 -0.88
C SER A 47 10.72 -6.53 -0.28
N ILE A 48 10.86 -5.39 -0.98
CA ILE A 48 11.54 -4.20 -0.47
C ILE A 48 10.81 -3.64 0.75
N THR A 49 9.49 -3.52 0.66
CA THR A 49 8.66 -3.00 1.75
C THR A 49 8.78 -3.87 3.00
N LYS A 50 8.73 -5.20 2.84
CA LYS A 50 8.94 -6.14 3.96
C LYS A 50 10.33 -6.01 4.56
N ALA A 51 11.38 -5.93 3.74
CA ALA A 51 12.75 -5.78 4.22
C ALA A 51 12.93 -4.47 5.02
N GLY A 52 12.40 -3.35 4.49
CA GLY A 52 12.41 -2.07 5.18
C GLY A 52 11.59 -2.10 6.47
N PHE A 53 10.41 -2.71 6.45
CA PHE A 53 9.56 -2.86 7.64
C PHE A 53 10.23 -3.70 8.72
N ILE A 54 10.83 -4.83 8.36
CA ILE A 54 11.60 -5.68 9.29
C ILE A 54 12.75 -4.89 9.90
N TRP A 55 13.50 -4.12 9.10
CA TRP A 55 14.60 -3.30 9.60
C TRP A 55 14.13 -2.22 10.58
N VAL A 56 13.04 -1.51 10.24
CA VAL A 56 12.46 -0.50 11.13
C VAL A 56 11.95 -1.14 12.42
N TRP A 57 11.30 -2.30 12.32
CA TRP A 57 10.76 -3.03 13.46
C TRP A 57 11.86 -3.56 14.38
N ASP A 58 12.91 -4.15 13.81
CA ASP A 58 14.07 -4.64 14.55
C ASP A 58 14.74 -3.50 15.33
N LYS A 59 15.00 -2.37 14.65
CA LYS A 59 15.56 -1.17 15.27
C LYS A 59 14.66 -0.54 16.33
N ALA A 60 13.34 -0.55 16.13
CA ALA A 60 12.40 -0.07 17.14
C ALA A 60 12.39 -1.00 18.37
N SER A 61 12.43 -2.32 18.14
CA SER A 61 12.43 -3.32 19.20
C SER A 61 13.71 -3.30 20.04
N SER A 62 14.86 -2.99 19.43
CA SER A 62 16.13 -2.88 20.14
C SER A 62 16.23 -1.66 21.06
N LEU A 63 15.43 -0.62 20.80
CA LEU A 63 15.38 0.59 21.64
C LEU A 63 14.41 0.45 22.82
N MET A 64 13.54 -0.55 22.79
CA MET A 64 12.58 -0.87 23.87
C MET A 64 13.09 -1.94 24.84
N LYS A 65 14.26 -2.54 24.57
CA LYS A 65 14.99 -3.43 25.48
C LYS A 65 16.07 -2.65 26.21
#